data_AF-F8QB36-F1
#
_entry.id   AF-F8QB36-F1
#
_cell.length_a   1.000
_cell.length_b   1.000
_cell.length_c   1.000
_cell.angle_alpha   90.00
_cell.angle_beta   90.00
_cell.angle_gamma   90.00
#
_symmetry.space_group_name_H-M   'P 1'
#
loop_
_entity.id
_entity.type
_entity.pdbx_description
1 polymer ?
#
loop_
_entity_poly.entity_id
_entity_poly.type
_entity_poly.pdbx_seq_one_letter_code
_entity_poly.pdbx_strand_id
1 'polypeptide(L)'
;MSKIINKVKEKTSGVRPSAGNADNNDQQHRDSEEQRFGILPHPAKSNNPAELENPQAGAGLNDNLGIQAHHAHGPHIPSRDVANNLEQPASREELRKRGEELNK
;
A
#
# COMPACT_ATOMS: atom_id res chain seq x y z
N MET A 1 26.61 28.02 -26.97
CA MET A 1 26.02 27.31 -25.81
C MET A 1 24.57 27.76 -25.62
N SER A 2 23.71 27.49 -26.59
CA SER A 2 22.38 28.17 -26.66
C SER A 2 21.21 27.21 -26.85
N LYS A 3 21.48 25.91 -27.00
CA LYS A 3 20.45 24.87 -27.23
C LYS A 3 19.69 24.48 -25.94
N ILE A 4 20.32 24.67 -24.77
CA ILE A 4 19.73 24.28 -23.48
C ILE A 4 18.68 25.32 -23.03
N ILE A 5 18.96 26.61 -23.21
CA ILE A 5 18.08 27.70 -22.78
C ILE A 5 16.76 27.68 -23.58
N ASN A 6 16.82 27.40 -24.88
CA ASN A 6 15.62 27.35 -25.72
C ASN A 6 14.69 26.18 -25.36
N LYS A 7 15.26 25.03 -25.01
CA LYS A 7 14.51 23.81 -24.67
C LYS A 7 13.79 23.89 -23.32
N VAL A 8 14.31 24.70 -22.39
CA VAL A 8 13.65 24.97 -21.10
C VAL A 8 12.51 25.97 -21.29
N LYS A 9 12.68 26.99 -22.13
CA LYS A 9 11.64 27.99 -22.43
C LYS A 9 10.43 27.39 -23.17
N GLU A 10 10.65 26.41 -24.04
CA GLU A 10 9.60 25.68 -24.77
C GLU A 10 8.73 24.79 -23.86
N LYS A 11 9.31 24.25 -22.77
CA LYS A 11 8.58 23.36 -21.85
C LYS A 11 7.73 24.09 -20.81
N THR A 12 8.06 25.35 -20.51
CA THR A 12 7.38 26.13 -19.47
C THR A 12 6.40 27.16 -20.03
N SER A 13 6.52 27.54 -21.31
CA SER A 13 5.51 28.37 -21.97
C SER A 13 4.39 27.49 -22.53
N GLY A 14 3.24 27.48 -21.86
CA GLY A 14 2.06 26.68 -22.21
C GLY A 14 1.34 27.10 -23.49
N VAL A 15 2.05 27.65 -24.49
CA VAL A 15 1.47 28.09 -25.76
C VAL A 15 2.03 27.20 -26.88
N ARG A 16 1.28 26.16 -27.25
CA ARG A 16 1.55 25.39 -28.47
C ARG A 16 1.08 26.20 -29.69
N PRO A 17 1.92 26.45 -30.70
CA PRO A 17 1.44 27.02 -31.95
C PRO A 17 0.55 25.99 -32.66
N SER A 18 -0.69 26.36 -32.95
CA SER A 18 -1.56 25.60 -33.84
C SER A 18 -1.08 25.81 -35.28
N ALA A 19 -0.15 24.97 -35.72
CA ALA A 19 0.20 24.89 -37.13
C ALA A 19 -0.77 23.91 -37.79
N GLY A 20 -1.81 24.47 -38.41
CA GLY A 20 -2.59 23.76 -39.41
C GLY A 20 -1.70 23.38 -40.60
N ASN A 21 -2.00 22.24 -41.21
CA ASN A 21 -1.67 21.88 -42.58
C ASN A 21 -2.72 20.83 -42.97
N ALA A 22 -3.61 21.18 -43.89
CA ALA A 22 -3.43 21.08 -45.34
C ALA A 22 -3.79 19.67 -45.80
N ASP A 23 -4.82 19.64 -46.65
CA ASP A 23 -5.34 18.50 -47.39
C ASP A 23 -4.25 17.50 -47.78
N ASN A 24 -4.52 16.21 -47.58
CA ASN A 24 -4.32 15.26 -48.66
C ASN A 24 -5.34 14.13 -48.57
N ASN A 25 -6.00 13.97 -49.70
CA ASN A 25 -6.89 12.91 -50.10
C ASN A 25 -6.20 11.56 -49.90
N ASP A 26 -6.73 10.73 -49.00
CA ASP A 26 -6.57 9.28 -49.08
C ASP A 26 -7.91 8.64 -48.68
N GLN A 27 -8.79 8.55 -49.68
CA GLN A 27 -9.84 7.55 -49.69
C GLN A 27 -9.20 6.21 -50.01
N GLN A 28 -9.00 5.35 -49.02
CA GLN A 28 -8.95 3.91 -49.25
C GLN A 28 -9.18 3.11 -47.96
N HIS A 29 -10.24 2.29 -48.00
CA HIS A 29 -10.60 1.20 -47.08
C HIS A 29 -11.06 1.55 -45.66
N ARG A 30 -12.35 1.91 -45.56
CA ARG A 30 -13.14 1.73 -44.34
C ARG A 30 -13.57 0.26 -44.25
N ASP A 31 -12.77 -0.54 -43.54
CA ASP A 31 -13.25 -1.65 -42.72
C ASP A 31 -12.40 -1.61 -41.45
N SER A 32 -12.79 -0.70 -40.55
CA SER A 32 -12.12 -0.44 -39.28
C SER A 32 -12.43 -1.59 -38.31
N GLU A 33 -11.72 -2.71 -38.46
CA GLU A 33 -11.59 -3.68 -37.37
C GLU A 33 -10.72 -3.05 -36.29
N GLU A 34 -11.38 -2.44 -35.30
CA GLU A 34 -10.72 -1.93 -34.09
C GLU A 34 -9.85 -3.05 -33.49
N GLN A 35 -8.59 -2.73 -33.12
CA GLN A 35 -7.71 -3.70 -32.47
C GLN A 35 -8.34 -4.19 -31.16
N ARG A 36 -8.81 -5.44 -31.16
CA ARG A 36 -9.39 -6.10 -29.99
C ARG A 36 -8.27 -6.74 -29.17
N PHE A 37 -8.07 -6.26 -27.95
CA PHE A 37 -7.21 -6.90 -26.97
C PHE A 37 -8.02 -7.84 -26.09
N GLY A 38 -7.53 -9.08 -25.92
CA GLY A 38 -8.14 -10.03 -24.99
C GLY A 38 -7.90 -9.60 -23.56
N ILE A 39 -8.96 -9.25 -22.84
CA ILE A 39 -8.91 -9.05 -21.40
C ILE A 39 -8.66 -10.41 -20.75
N LEU A 40 -7.49 -10.57 -20.15
CA LEU A 40 -7.22 -11.71 -19.28
C LEU A 40 -8.17 -11.64 -18.08
N PRO A 41 -8.63 -12.79 -17.54
CA PRO A 41 -9.38 -12.79 -16.30
C PRO A 41 -8.56 -12.08 -15.22
N HIS A 42 -9.21 -11.25 -14.40
CA HIS A 42 -8.53 -10.61 -13.28
C HIS A 42 -7.95 -11.73 -12.38
N PRO A 43 -6.66 -11.62 -12.00
CA PRO A 43 -5.98 -12.68 -11.26
C PRO A 43 -6.61 -12.94 -9.89
N ALA A 44 -7.27 -11.92 -9.32
CA ALA A 44 -8.05 -12.06 -8.10
C ALA A 44 -9.45 -12.62 -8.42
N LYS A 45 -9.74 -13.81 -7.90
CA LYS A 45 -11.07 -14.44 -7.95
C LYS A 45 -12.02 -13.85 -6.90
N SER A 46 -11.46 -13.20 -5.88
CA SER A 46 -12.15 -12.68 -4.70
C SER A 46 -11.58 -11.31 -4.33
N ASN A 47 -12.43 -10.42 -3.81
CA ASN A 47 -12.01 -9.11 -3.25
C ASN A 47 -11.47 -9.24 -1.82
N ASN A 48 -11.21 -10.47 -1.35
CA ASN A 48 -10.66 -10.73 -0.04
C ASN A 48 -9.12 -10.77 -0.11
N PRO A 49 -8.39 -9.83 0.51
CA PRO A 49 -6.93 -9.81 0.49
C PRO A 49 -6.30 -11.04 1.14
N ALA A 50 -7.03 -11.76 2.00
CA ALA A 50 -6.56 -13.00 2.63
C ALA A 50 -6.45 -14.19 1.65
N GLU A 51 -7.03 -14.12 0.44
CA GLU A 51 -6.94 -15.19 -0.56
C GLU A 51 -5.72 -15.08 -1.46
N LEU A 52 -5.01 -13.94 -1.44
CA LEU A 52 -3.84 -13.70 -2.29
C LEU A 52 -2.56 -14.33 -1.72
N GLU A 53 -2.48 -14.43 -0.40
CA GLU A 53 -1.34 -15.03 0.29
C GLU A 53 -1.64 -16.48 0.63
N ASN A 54 -1.02 -17.41 -0.11
CA ASN A 54 -0.92 -18.78 0.36
C ASN A 54 -0.21 -18.77 1.72
N PRO A 55 -0.65 -19.59 2.69
CA PRO A 55 0.01 -19.64 4.00
C PRO A 55 1.49 -20.02 3.80
N GLN A 56 2.37 -19.04 3.94
CA GLN A 56 3.79 -19.17 3.66
C GLN A 56 4.52 -19.08 4.99
N ALA A 57 5.04 -20.21 5.49
CA ALA A 57 5.75 -20.26 6.76
C ALA A 57 6.79 -19.13 6.88
N GLY A 58 6.61 -18.23 7.84
CA GLY A 58 7.38 -17.00 8.04
C GLY A 58 6.66 -15.69 7.70
N ALA A 59 5.42 -15.70 7.20
CA ALA A 59 4.59 -14.52 6.95
C ALA A 59 4.03 -13.84 8.23
N GLY A 60 4.47 -14.26 9.42
CA GLY A 60 4.21 -13.56 10.68
C GLY A 60 2.80 -13.80 11.18
N LEU A 61 1.98 -12.74 11.25
CA LEU A 61 0.59 -12.85 11.75
C LEU A 61 -0.30 -13.71 10.84
N ASN A 62 0.07 -13.91 9.59
CA ASN A 62 -0.68 -14.74 8.64
C ASN A 62 -0.41 -16.25 8.81
N ASP A 63 0.71 -16.64 9.44
CA ASP A 63 1.11 -18.06 9.58
C ASP A 63 0.35 -18.82 10.64
N ASN A 64 -0.08 -18.11 11.69
CA ASN A 64 -0.75 -18.71 12.82
C ASN A 64 -2.19 -18.19 12.87
N LEU A 65 -3.15 -19.06 12.55
CA LEU A 65 -4.58 -18.77 12.58
C LEU A 65 -5.01 -18.15 13.92
N GLY A 66 -4.38 -18.52 15.04
CA GLY A 66 -4.68 -17.99 16.37
C GLY A 66 -4.15 -16.58 16.68
N ILE A 67 -3.29 -16.00 15.82
CA ILE A 67 -2.67 -14.67 16.01
C ILE A 67 -2.99 -13.74 14.83
N GLN A 68 -3.80 -14.17 13.87
CA GLN A 68 -4.22 -13.32 12.75
C GLN A 68 -4.95 -12.07 13.26
N ALA A 69 -4.69 -10.93 12.62
CA ALA A 69 -5.27 -9.63 12.99
C ALA A 69 -6.81 -9.66 13.03
N HIS A 70 -7.44 -10.52 12.23
CA HIS A 70 -8.89 -10.70 12.19
C HIS A 70 -9.44 -11.64 13.27
N HIS A 71 -8.58 -12.39 13.96
CA HIS A 71 -8.92 -13.24 15.11
C HIS A 71 -8.52 -12.61 16.45
N ALA A 72 -8.10 -11.34 16.45
CA ALA A 72 -7.88 -10.60 17.68
C ALA A 72 -9.21 -10.49 18.43
N HIS A 73 -9.36 -11.25 19.52
CA HIS A 73 -10.44 -11.04 20.47
C HIS A 73 -10.42 -9.56 20.89
N GLY A 74 -11.61 -9.00 21.17
CA GLY A 74 -11.71 -7.64 21.72
C GLY A 74 -10.87 -7.47 22.99
N PRO A 75 -10.84 -6.26 23.59
CA PRO A 75 -10.01 -5.99 24.77
C PRO A 75 -10.22 -7.08 25.84
N HIS A 76 -9.16 -7.83 26.15
CA HIS A 76 -9.22 -8.94 27.08
C HIS A 76 -9.50 -8.42 28.50
N ILE A 77 -10.66 -8.77 29.05
CA ILE A 77 -11.02 -8.47 30.43
C ILE A 77 -10.53 -9.64 31.30
N PRO A 78 -9.55 -9.43 32.19
CA PRO A 78 -9.03 -10.51 33.04
C PRO A 78 -10.11 -11.06 33.97
N SER A 79 -10.03 -12.36 34.29
CA SER A 79 -10.87 -12.97 35.32
C SER A 79 -10.59 -12.35 36.69
N ARG A 80 -11.54 -12.50 37.63
CA ARG A 80 -11.39 -11.97 39.00
C ARG A 80 -10.14 -12.51 39.70
N ASP A 81 -9.81 -13.77 39.46
CA ASP A 81 -8.62 -14.41 40.04
C ASP A 81 -7.35 -13.78 39.50
N VAL A 82 -7.27 -13.50 38.20
CA VAL A 82 -6.12 -12.81 37.61
C VAL A 82 -6.04 -11.37 38.14
N ALA A 83 -7.16 -10.66 38.18
CA ALA A 83 -7.18 -9.28 38.64
C ALA A 83 -6.70 -9.12 40.10
N ASN A 84 -7.05 -10.06 40.98
CA ASN A 84 -6.71 -10.01 42.41
C ASN A 84 -5.27 -10.45 42.71
N ASN A 85 -4.67 -11.29 41.85
CA ASN A 85 -3.30 -11.78 42.02
C ASN A 85 -2.26 -10.89 41.33
N LEU A 86 -2.66 -9.79 40.70
CA LEU A 86 -1.73 -8.81 40.16
C LEU A 86 -1.03 -8.06 41.30
N GLU A 87 0.29 -7.90 41.18
CA GLU A 87 1.06 -7.08 42.10
C GLU A 87 0.60 -5.62 42.04
N GLN A 88 0.75 -4.91 43.17
CA GLN A 88 0.45 -3.49 43.21
C GLN A 88 1.43 -2.72 42.31
N PRO A 89 0.97 -1.65 41.63
CA PRO A 89 1.85 -0.83 40.81
C PRO A 89 2.96 -0.25 41.68
N ALA A 90 4.21 -0.39 41.21
CA ALA A 90 5.37 0.18 41.89
C ALA A 90 5.27 1.70 41.98
N SER A 91 5.87 2.27 43.03
CA SER A 91 5.92 3.71 43.22
C SER A 91 6.83 4.40 42.19
N ARG A 92 6.63 5.70 41.99
CA ARG A 92 7.42 6.49 41.02
C ARG A 92 8.93 6.42 41.27
N GLU A 93 9.33 6.40 42.54
CA GLU A 93 10.75 6.35 42.94
C GLU A 93 11.37 4.99 42.64
N GLU A 94 10.64 3.90 42.93
CA GLU A 94 11.06 2.53 42.62
C GLU A 94 11.22 2.30 41.11
N LEU A 95 10.29 2.81 40.30
CA LEU A 95 10.37 2.73 38.84
C LEU A 95 11.60 3.45 38.30
N ARG A 96 11.93 4.63 38.86
CA ARG A 96 13.14 5.37 38.46
C ARG A 96 14.41 4.60 38.78
N LYS A 97 14.52 4.08 40.00
CA LYS A 97 15.69 3.28 40.43
C LYS A 97 15.86 2.02 39.57
N ARG A 98 14.77 1.33 39.26
CA ARG A 98 14.79 0.15 38.37
C ARG A 98 15.23 0.50 36.94
N GLY A 99 14.81 1.67 36.43
CA GLY A 99 15.25 2.16 35.14
C GLY A 99 16.76 2.46 35.10
N GLU A 100 17.31 3.01 36.18
CA GLU A 100 18.76 3.25 36.32
C GLU A 100 19.53 1.93 36.43
N GLU A 101 18.97 0.90 37.08
CA GLU A 101 19.56 -0.43 37.19
C GLU A 101 19.59 -1.19 35.86
N LEU A 102 18.52 -1.11 35.06
CA LEU A 102 18.42 -1.77 33.76
C LEU A 102 19.28 -1.11 32.67
N ASN A 103 19.61 0.17 32.82
CA ASN A 103 20.44 0.92 31.88
C ASN A 103 21.94 0.90 32.26
N LYS A 104 22.37 -0.06 33.08
CA LYS A 104 23.79 -0.36 33.30
C LYS A 104 24.38 -1.10 32.11
#